data_AF-A0A0G4PJN2-F1
#
_entry.id   AF-A0A0G4PJN2-F1
#
_cell.length_a   1.000
_cell.length_b   1.000
_cell.length_c   1.000
_cell.angle_alpha   90.00
_cell.angle_beta   90.00
_cell.angle_gamma   90.00
#
_symmetry.space_group_name_H-M   'P 1'
#
loop_
_entity.id
_entity.type
_entity.pdbx_description
1 polymer ?
#
loop_
_entity_poly.entity_id
_entity_poly.type
_entity_poly.pdbx_seq_one_letter_code
_entity_poly.pdbx_strand_id
1 'polypeptide(L)'
;MHRAPGKVQIKILYPSDYLPTPNPAQTQVIDKFVSGLESALGINRTDISLADLWEKHCPDGEQHKDIATYLEFAGIYPFYHDQYHNSAEFRNQYKDKYGKPAFVHRLYIGNGELLVPNKIQQVNS
;
A
#
# COMPACT_ATOMS: atom_id res chain seq x y z
N MET A 1 31.59 17.91 0.48
CA MET A 1 30.81 19.16 0.62
C MET A 1 29.49 18.81 1.30
N HIS A 2 29.30 19.17 2.57
CA HIS A 2 28.02 18.98 3.25
C HIS A 2 27.13 20.18 2.95
N ARG A 3 25.97 19.94 2.34
CA ARG A 3 24.94 20.95 2.09
C ARG A 3 24.49 21.49 3.44
N ALA A 4 24.62 22.80 3.68
CA ALA A 4 24.00 23.45 4.82
C ALA A 4 22.50 23.14 4.81
N PRO A 5 21.87 22.78 5.95
CA PRO A 5 20.44 22.52 5.97
C PRO A 5 19.71 23.79 5.54
N GLY A 6 19.16 23.76 4.33
CA GLY A 6 18.30 24.83 3.84
C GLY A 6 17.07 24.93 4.74
N LYS A 7 16.56 26.14 4.92
CA LYS A 7 15.31 26.40 5.65
C LYS A 7 14.22 25.43 5.15
N VAL A 8 13.80 24.50 6.01
CA VAL A 8 12.85 23.44 5.63
C VAL A 8 11.52 24.10 5.26
N GLN A 9 11.11 23.96 4.00
CA GLN A 9 9.82 24.43 3.54
C GLN A 9 8.77 23.38 3.91
N ILE A 10 7.91 23.70 4.89
CA ILE A 10 6.81 22.83 5.30
C ILE A 10 5.64 23.02 4.32
N LYS A 11 5.01 21.91 3.92
CA LYS A 11 3.79 21.91 3.10
C LYS A 11 2.78 20.93 3.71
N ILE A 12 1.52 21.31 3.70
CA ILE A 12 0.40 20.42 4.05
C ILE A 12 -0.15 19.88 2.72
N LEU A 13 -0.04 18.58 2.50
CA LEU A 13 -0.59 17.93 1.31
C LEU A 13 -1.97 17.36 1.63
N TYR A 14 -2.94 17.65 0.79
CA TYR A 14 -4.34 17.25 0.95
C TYR A 14 -4.76 16.37 -0.24
N PRO A 15 -4.69 15.04 -0.11
CA PRO A 15 -4.94 14.13 -1.24
C PRO A 15 -6.43 13.99 -1.54
N SER A 16 -6.84 14.42 -2.74
CA SER A 16 -8.23 14.35 -3.20
C SER A 16 -8.72 12.92 -3.43
N ASP A 17 -7.81 11.96 -3.62
CA ASP A 17 -8.14 10.54 -3.82
C ASP A 17 -8.75 9.91 -2.56
N TYR A 18 -8.50 10.49 -1.38
CA TYR A 18 -8.95 9.97 -0.09
C TYR A 18 -9.84 10.93 0.68
N LEU A 19 -9.80 12.23 0.36
CA LEU A 19 -10.50 13.28 1.07
C LEU A 19 -11.39 14.10 0.11
N PRO A 20 -12.62 14.45 0.50
CA PRO A 20 -13.27 14.11 1.76
C PRO A 20 -13.62 12.63 1.86
N THR A 21 -13.73 12.13 3.09
CA THR A 21 -14.16 10.74 3.32
C THR A 21 -15.67 10.59 3.08
N PRO A 22 -16.16 9.37 2.78
CA PRO A 22 -17.60 9.11 2.65
C PRO A 22 -18.42 9.41 3.91
N ASN A 23 -17.77 9.46 5.08
CA ASN A 23 -18.39 9.82 6.35
C ASN A 23 -18.22 11.33 6.62
N PRO A 24 -19.29 12.13 6.58
CA PRO A 24 -19.19 13.58 6.78
C PRO A 24 -18.63 13.97 8.16
N ALA A 25 -18.94 13.19 9.21
CA ALA A 25 -18.44 13.46 10.55
C ALA A 25 -16.92 13.26 10.64
N GLN A 26 -16.40 12.23 9.96
CA GLN A 26 -14.96 12.00 9.87
C GLN A 26 -14.28 13.12 9.08
N THR A 27 -14.84 13.51 7.93
CA THR A 27 -14.35 14.63 7.13
C THR A 27 -14.28 15.92 7.96
N GLN A 28 -15.32 16.23 8.74
CA GLN A 28 -15.34 17.43 9.58
C GLN A 28 -14.22 17.45 10.64
N VAL A 29 -13.92 16.30 11.25
CA VAL A 29 -12.82 16.18 12.23
C VAL A 29 -11.47 16.40 11.54
N ILE A 30 -11.27 15.80 10.37
CA ILE A 30 -10.05 15.97 9.57
C ILE A 30 -9.88 17.44 9.17
N ASP A 31 -10.92 18.07 8.64
CA ASP A 31 -10.87 19.47 8.22
C ASP A 31 -10.57 20.41 9.39
N LYS A 32 -11.18 20.19 10.56
CA LYS A 32 -10.88 20.99 11.75
C LYS A 32 -9.42 20.86 12.18
N PHE A 33 -8.86 19.66 12.12
CA PHE A 33 -7.45 19.44 12.42
C PHE A 33 -6.54 20.15 11.40
N VAL A 34 -6.83 20.01 10.11
CA VAL A 34 -6.03 20.65 9.04
C VAL A 34 -6.11 22.17 9.14
N SER A 35 -7.29 22.75 9.37
CA SER A 35 -7.44 24.20 9.58
C SER A 35 -6.65 24.71 10.79
N GLY A 36 -6.55 23.89 11.84
CA GLY A 36 -5.68 24.17 12.99
C GLY A 36 -4.20 24.20 12.61
N LEU A 37 -3.74 23.24 11.80
CA LEU A 37 -2.37 23.22 11.27
C LEU A 37 -2.07 24.41 10.36
N GLU A 38 -3.00 24.75 9.46
CA GLU A 38 -2.87 25.90 8.57
C GLU A 38 -2.69 27.20 9.36
N SER A 39 -3.50 27.37 10.42
CA SER A 39 -3.43 28.53 11.31
C SER A 39 -2.13 28.57 12.11
N ALA A 40 -1.68 27.44 12.66
CA ALA A 40 -0.47 27.37 13.47
C ALA A 40 0.82 27.60 12.67
N LEU A 41 0.82 27.15 11.41
CA LEU A 41 1.98 27.24 10.52
C LEU A 41 1.95 28.48 9.60
N GLY A 42 0.81 29.16 9.51
CA GLY A 42 0.63 30.29 8.60
C GLY A 42 0.73 29.89 7.12
N ILE A 43 0.35 28.66 6.79
CA ILE A 43 0.39 28.11 5.42
C ILE A 43 -0.96 27.49 5.08
N ASN A 44 -1.29 27.45 3.79
CA ASN A 44 -2.48 26.75 3.31
C ASN A 44 -2.14 25.33 2.86
N ARG A 45 -3.11 24.42 2.94
CA ARG A 45 -3.03 23.10 2.33
C ARG A 45 -2.91 23.21 0.82
N THR A 46 -2.31 22.19 0.22
CA THR A 46 -2.18 22.02 -1.22
C THR A 46 -2.92 20.75 -1.60
N ASP A 47 -3.97 20.89 -2.40
CA ASP A 47 -4.69 19.75 -2.94
C ASP A 47 -3.80 19.02 -3.97
N ILE A 48 -3.76 17.70 -3.86
CA ILE A 48 -3.00 16.83 -4.79
C ILE A 48 -3.86 15.64 -5.20
N SER A 49 -3.68 15.21 -6.45
CA SER A 49 -4.12 13.89 -6.93
C SER A 49 -2.91 12.97 -6.92
N LEU A 50 -2.94 11.93 -6.10
CA LEU A 50 -1.92 10.88 -6.08
C LEU A 50 -1.94 10.07 -7.36
N ALA A 51 -3.11 9.82 -7.94
CA ALA A 51 -3.24 9.17 -9.23
C ALA A 51 -2.51 9.97 -10.34
N ASP A 52 -2.73 11.29 -10.41
CA ASP A 52 -2.11 12.15 -11.42
C ASP A 52 -0.59 12.23 -11.23
N LEU A 53 -0.14 12.35 -9.96
CA LEU A 53 1.29 12.36 -9.64
C LEU A 53 1.95 11.03 -10.00
N TRP A 54 1.27 9.92 -9.73
CA TRP A 54 1.76 8.59 -10.07
C TRP A 54 1.87 8.39 -11.58
N GLU A 55 0.82 8.73 -12.34
CA GLU A 55 0.82 8.67 -13.80
C GLU A 55 1.96 9.54 -14.38
N LYS A 56 2.13 10.76 -13.86
CA LYS A 56 3.15 11.70 -14.34
C LYS A 56 4.57 11.21 -14.07
N HIS A 57 4.83 10.66 -12.89
CA HIS A 57 6.18 10.28 -12.48
C HIS A 57 6.52 8.83 -12.83
N CYS A 58 5.51 8.00 -13.07
CA CYS A 58 5.62 6.60 -13.48
C CYS A 58 6.74 5.84 -12.74
N PRO A 59 6.72 5.83 -11.39
CA PRO A 59 7.89 5.43 -10.61
C PRO A 59 8.29 3.96 -10.80
N ASP A 60 7.34 3.11 -11.22
CA ASP A 60 7.55 1.68 -11.45
C ASP A 60 7.32 1.27 -12.92
N GLY A 61 7.52 2.23 -13.83
CA GLY A 61 7.40 2.04 -15.28
C GLY A 61 5.97 1.92 -15.80
N GLU A 62 5.84 1.99 -17.13
CA GLU A 62 4.54 2.07 -17.83
C GLU A 62 3.61 0.87 -17.59
N GLN A 63 4.16 -0.25 -17.12
CA GLN A 63 3.39 -1.46 -16.79
C GLN A 63 2.55 -1.27 -15.52
N HIS A 64 2.93 -0.33 -14.65
CA HIS A 64 2.27 -0.04 -13.38
C HIS A 64 1.78 1.41 -13.34
N LYS A 65 1.26 1.90 -14.47
CA LYS A 65 0.83 3.29 -14.62
C LYS A 65 -0.39 3.67 -13.75
N ASP A 66 -1.22 2.70 -13.38
CA ASP A 66 -2.33 2.90 -12.47
C ASP A 66 -1.92 2.58 -11.02
N ILE A 67 -1.98 3.58 -10.14
CA ILE A 67 -1.64 3.45 -8.73
C ILE A 67 -2.57 2.48 -7.99
N ALA A 68 -3.86 2.41 -8.37
CA ALA A 68 -4.81 1.54 -7.70
C ALA A 68 -4.48 0.07 -7.95
N THR A 69 -4.22 -0.29 -9.21
CA THR A 69 -3.74 -1.62 -9.59
C THR A 69 -2.42 -1.97 -8.90
N TYR A 70 -1.47 -1.03 -8.81
CA TYR A 70 -0.21 -1.26 -8.10
C TYR A 70 -0.44 -1.55 -6.60
N LEU A 71 -1.28 -0.75 -5.95
CA LEU A 71 -1.55 -0.86 -4.53
C LEU A 71 -2.40 -2.08 -4.13
N GLU A 72 -3.15 -2.67 -5.07
CA GLU A 72 -4.00 -3.85 -4.86
C GLU A 72 -3.24 -4.98 -4.12
N PHE A 73 -1.98 -5.16 -4.49
CA PHE A 73 -1.15 -6.25 -3.98
C PHE A 73 0.04 -5.81 -3.13
N ALA A 74 0.33 -4.51 -3.12
CA ALA A 74 1.48 -3.93 -2.41
C ALA A 74 1.47 -4.22 -0.90
N GLY A 75 0.29 -4.30 -0.27
CA GLY A 75 0.17 -4.68 1.15
C GLY A 75 0.12 -6.19 1.38
N ILE A 76 -0.62 -6.90 0.53
CA ILE A 76 -0.96 -8.31 0.74
C ILE A 76 0.23 -9.23 0.47
N TYR A 77 1.01 -8.97 -0.58
CA TYR A 77 2.09 -9.87 -0.97
C TYR A 77 3.26 -9.87 0.01
N PRO A 78 3.78 -8.72 0.49
CA PRO A 78 4.81 -8.72 1.51
C PRO A 78 4.33 -9.39 2.79
N PHE A 79 3.08 -9.16 3.20
CA PHE A 79 2.51 -9.82 4.38
C PHE A 79 2.52 -11.35 4.26
N TYR A 80 2.06 -11.89 3.12
CA TYR A 80 2.06 -13.34 2.91
C TYR A 80 3.47 -13.91 2.78
N HIS A 81 4.37 -13.21 2.10
CA HIS A 81 5.78 -13.59 2.03
C HIS A 81 6.40 -13.67 3.43
N ASP A 82 6.27 -12.61 4.22
CA ASP A 82 6.85 -12.53 5.56
C ASP A 82 6.24 -13.57 6.50
N GLN A 83 4.91 -13.76 6.46
CA GLN A 83 4.26 -14.79 7.26
C GLN A 83 4.73 -16.20 6.88
N TYR A 84 4.99 -16.46 5.60
CA TYR A 84 5.59 -17.73 5.18
C TYR A 84 6.98 -17.91 5.76
N HIS A 85 7.85 -16.91 5.69
CA HIS A 85 9.20 -17.03 6.20
C HIS A 85 9.25 -17.08 7.73
N ASN A 86 8.46 -16.25 8.42
CA ASN A 86 8.38 -16.20 9.88
C ASN A 86 7.82 -17.48 10.50
N SER A 87 7.01 -18.26 9.76
CA SER A 87 6.49 -19.54 10.23
C SER A 87 7.34 -20.75 9.81
N ALA A 88 8.52 -20.56 9.22
CA ALA A 88 9.37 -21.65 8.76
C ALA A 88 9.77 -22.61 9.88
N GLU A 89 10.12 -22.09 11.05
CA GLU A 89 10.49 -22.90 12.21
C GLU A 89 9.36 -23.85 12.62
N PHE A 90 8.14 -23.32 12.78
CA PHE A 90 6.96 -24.14 13.09
C PHE A 90 6.73 -25.25 12.06
N ARG A 91 6.85 -24.93 10.76
CA ARG A 91 6.65 -25.94 9.70
C ARG A 91 7.69 -27.05 9.76
N ASN A 92 8.94 -26.70 10.04
CA ASN A 92 10.01 -27.68 10.20
C ASN A 92 9.73 -28.60 11.40
N GLN A 93 9.44 -28.02 12.57
CA GLN A 93 9.11 -28.78 13.77
C GLN A 93 7.87 -29.68 13.59
N TYR A 94 6.84 -29.19 12.90
CA TYR A 94 5.65 -29.98 12.59
C TYR A 94 5.99 -31.19 11.71
N LYS A 95 6.82 -30.98 10.67
CA LYS A 95 7.27 -32.06 9.79
C LYS A 95 8.08 -33.10 10.55
N ASP A 96 9.00 -32.66 11.41
CA ASP A 96 9.82 -33.56 12.22
C ASP A 96 8.97 -34.39 13.19
N LYS A 97 7.95 -33.77 13.81
CA LYS A 97 7.09 -34.43 14.79
C LYS A 97 6.06 -35.39 14.18
N TYR A 98 5.47 -35.04 13.04
CA TYR A 98 4.33 -35.76 12.48
C TYR A 98 4.62 -36.46 11.15
N GLY A 99 5.83 -36.34 10.60
CA GLY A 99 6.24 -36.98 9.35
C GLY A 99 5.54 -36.43 8.10
N LYS A 100 4.80 -35.33 8.21
CA LYS A 100 4.07 -34.69 7.10
C LYS A 100 4.14 -33.16 7.21
N PRO A 101 4.10 -32.42 6.09
CA PRO A 101 4.17 -30.96 6.13
C PRO A 101 2.98 -30.35 6.85
N ALA A 102 3.20 -29.21 7.51
CA ALA A 102 2.12 -28.38 8.04
C ALA A 102 1.29 -27.80 6.88
N PHE A 103 -0.01 -27.60 7.13
CA PHE A 103 -0.85 -26.86 6.20
C PHE A 103 -0.33 -25.42 6.06
N VAL A 104 -0.24 -24.95 4.82
CA VAL A 104 0.11 -23.58 4.49
C VAL A 104 -0.92 -23.09 3.49
N HIS A 105 -1.61 -21.98 3.82
CA HIS A 105 -2.55 -21.37 2.89
C HIS A 105 -1.85 -21.02 1.58
N ARG A 106 -2.52 -21.26 0.45
CA ARG A 106 -1.91 -21.14 -0.90
C ARG A 106 -1.27 -19.78 -1.15
N LEU A 107 -1.86 -18.71 -0.60
CA LEU A 107 -1.31 -17.34 -0.74
C LEU A 107 0.06 -17.14 -0.07
N TYR A 108 0.46 -17.99 0.90
CA TYR A 108 1.79 -17.96 1.51
C TYR A 108 2.85 -18.70 0.66
N ILE A 109 2.44 -19.57 -0.25
CA ILE A 109 3.36 -20.39 -1.06
C ILE A 109 3.56 -19.63 -2.36
N GLY A 110 4.48 -18.66 -2.35
CA GLY A 110 4.84 -17.85 -3.50
C GLY A 110 5.43 -18.70 -4.63
N ASN A 111 4.59 -19.43 -5.37
CA ASN A 111 4.96 -20.13 -6.59
C ASN A 111 4.28 -19.45 -7.77
N GLY A 112 4.86 -18.33 -8.23
CA GLY A 112 4.91 -17.87 -9.63
C GLY A 112 3.65 -17.71 -10.51
N GLU A 113 2.49 -18.26 -10.14
CA GLU A 113 1.25 -18.21 -10.88
C GLU A 113 0.11 -18.09 -9.88
N LEU A 114 -0.16 -16.86 -9.46
CA LEU A 114 -1.49 -16.33 -9.17
C LEU A 114 -1.32 -14.91 -8.62
N LEU A 115 -0.62 -14.05 -9.36
CA LEU A 115 -0.51 -12.63 -9.05
C LEU A 115 -0.80 -11.77 -10.29
N VAL A 116 -1.84 -12.14 -11.05
CA VAL A 116 -2.53 -11.24 -11.98
C VAL A 116 -4.02 -11.62 -12.00
N PRO A 117 -4.96 -10.73 -11.66
CA PRO A 117 -6.37 -10.95 -11.90
C PRO A 117 -6.66 -10.70 -13.39
N ASN A 118 -6.15 -11.56 -14.26
CA ASN A 118 -6.57 -11.61 -15.66
C ASN A 118 -6.50 -13.04 -16.18
N LYS A 119 -7.57 -13.79 -15.86
CA LYS A 119 -8.23 -14.73 -16.77
C LYS A 119 -9.50 -15.24 -16.09
N ILE A 120 -10.59 -14.50 -16.29
CA ILE A 120 -11.89 -15.16 -16.47
C ILE A 120 -11.74 -15.97 -17.75
N GLN A 121 -11.40 -17.24 -17.63
CA GLN A 121 -11.70 -18.23 -18.65
C GLN A 121 -12.45 -19.37 -17.97
N GLN A 122 -13.75 -19.40 -18.27
CA GLN A 122 -14.56 -20.60 -18.20
C GLN A 122 -13.80 -21.73 -18.90
N VAL A 123 -13.61 -22.88 -18.23
CA VAL A 123 -13.64 -24.18 -18.91
C VAL A 123 -14.21 -25.22 -17.95
N ASN A 124 -15.42 -25.65 -18.29
CA ASN A 124 -16.11 -26.91 -18.00
C ASN A 124 -15.34 -27.99 -17.21
N SER A 125 -16.01 -28.53 -16.19
CA SER A 125 -16.29 -29.97 -16.04
C SER A 125 -17.53 -30.15 -15.16
#